data_AF-A0ABD1K6E2-F1
#
_entry.id   AF-A0ABD1K6E2-F1
#
_cell.length_a   1.000
_cell.length_b   1.000
_cell.length_c   1.000
_cell.angle_alpha   90.00
_cell.angle_beta   90.00
_cell.angle_gamma   90.00
#
_symmetry.space_group_name_H-M   'P 1'
#
loop_
_entity.id
_entity.type
_entity.pdbx_description
1 polymer ?
#
loop_
_entity_poly.entity_id
_entity_poly.type
_entity_poly.pdbx_seq_one_letter_code
_entity_poly.pdbx_strand_id
1 'polypeptide(L)'
;MQEHLFSCEYDTTTLLLITSSSNVNECETGTHQCGEGQVCVNIHGGYRCLDNRCLEPYVQVSESRCVCPSTKPECRDLPFSIVHRYMSITSERSVPSDIFQIQATSVYPGALNTFRIRTGDERGEFYIRQINNISAMLVLGRAVTGPREFVLDLEMVSVNPVLSYQTSSSLRLYIFVGPYAF
;
A
#
# COMPACT_ATOMS: atom_id res chain seq x y z
N MET A 1 0.67 -15.79 -18.37
CA MET A 1 1.20 -14.43 -18.10
C MET A 1 0.37 -13.91 -16.94
N GLN A 2 0.83 -14.11 -15.70
CA GLN A 2 -0.06 -14.19 -14.53
C GLN A 2 0.25 -13.09 -13.52
N GLU A 3 -0.82 -12.45 -13.09
CA GLU A 3 -0.90 -11.09 -12.57
C GLU A 3 -0.31 -10.91 -11.16
N HIS A 4 0.48 -9.85 -10.98
CA HIS A 4 1.01 -9.40 -9.70
C HIS A 4 -0.02 -8.51 -8.99
N LEU A 5 -0.72 -9.06 -8.00
CA LEU A 5 -1.50 -8.39 -6.97
C LEU A 5 -0.72 -8.30 -5.63
N PHE A 6 -1.09 -7.39 -4.75
CA PHE A 6 -0.68 -7.38 -3.34
C PHE A 6 -1.92 -7.69 -2.49
N SER A 7 -1.87 -8.74 -1.66
CA SER A 7 -2.92 -9.05 -0.68
C SER A 7 -2.65 -8.32 0.64
N CYS A 8 -3.68 -7.75 1.26
CA CYS A 8 -3.63 -7.12 2.57
C CYS A 8 -4.49 -7.92 3.54
N GLU A 9 -3.91 -8.38 4.65
CA GLU A 9 -4.66 -8.68 5.87
C GLU A 9 -4.61 -7.43 6.75
N TYR A 10 -5.78 -6.87 7.09
CA TYR A 10 -5.88 -5.74 8.01
C TYR A 10 -5.66 -6.22 9.46
N ASP A 11 -5.03 -5.38 10.28
CA ASP A 11 -4.98 -5.58 11.73
C ASP A 11 -6.40 -5.47 12.33
N THR A 12 -6.82 -6.49 13.07
CA THR A 12 -8.18 -6.63 13.62
C THR A 12 -8.56 -5.48 14.55
N THR A 13 -7.58 -4.87 15.21
CA THR A 13 -7.76 -3.68 16.07
C THR A 13 -8.12 -2.42 15.28
N THR A 14 -7.57 -2.27 14.08
CA THR A 14 -7.88 -1.13 13.19
C THR A 14 -9.28 -1.30 12.59
N LEU A 15 -9.66 -2.54 12.25
CA LEU A 15 -11.02 -2.88 11.84
C LEU A 15 -12.05 -2.57 12.94
N LEU A 16 -11.73 -2.90 14.20
CA LEU A 16 -12.60 -2.66 15.36
C LEU A 16 -12.87 -1.17 15.59
N LEU A 17 -11.86 -0.30 15.43
CA LEU A 17 -12.02 1.14 15.59
C LEU A 17 -12.84 1.77 14.45
N ILE A 18 -12.69 1.28 13.21
CA ILE A 18 -13.52 1.69 12.05
C ILE A 18 -14.99 1.31 12.26
N THR A 19 -15.28 0.23 13.01
CA THR A 19 -16.65 -0.22 13.34
C THR A 19 -17.22 0.32 14.66
N SER A 20 -16.48 1.17 15.38
CA SER A 20 -16.96 1.75 16.64
C SER A 20 -18.14 2.71 16.36
N SER A 21 -19.21 2.62 17.15
CA SER A 21 -20.47 3.36 16.94
C SER A 21 -20.37 4.90 16.99
N SER A 22 -19.19 5.45 17.27
CA SER A 22 -18.87 6.88 17.22
C SER A 22 -18.08 7.31 15.98
N ASN A 23 -17.55 6.39 15.16
CA ASN A 23 -16.97 6.72 13.84
C ASN A 23 -18.01 6.42 12.76
N VAL A 24 -18.60 7.47 12.20
CA VAL A 24 -19.40 7.30 10.97
C VAL A 24 -18.44 6.95 9.84
N ASN A 25 -18.77 5.94 9.04
CA ASN A 25 -18.00 5.61 7.84
C ASN A 25 -18.66 6.28 6.65
N GLU A 26 -18.22 7.50 6.30
CA GLU A 26 -18.83 8.29 5.23
C GLU A 26 -18.72 7.61 3.85
N CYS A 27 -17.74 6.71 3.68
CA CYS A 27 -17.55 5.93 2.48
C CYS A 27 -18.62 4.85 2.32
N GLU A 28 -19.00 4.16 3.40
CA GLU A 28 -20.07 3.15 3.37
C GLU A 28 -21.46 3.77 3.35
N THR A 29 -21.67 4.90 4.04
CA THR A 29 -22.96 5.60 4.06
C THR A 29 -23.21 6.42 2.81
N GLY A 30 -22.20 6.59 1.93
CA GLY A 30 -22.29 7.41 0.72
C GLY A 30 -22.46 8.90 1.01
N THR A 31 -22.08 9.37 2.21
CA THR A 31 -22.17 10.79 2.62
C THR A 31 -20.90 11.58 2.32
N HIS A 32 -19.88 10.92 1.74
CA HIS A 32 -18.66 11.57 1.28
C HIS A 32 -18.91 12.56 0.13
N GLN A 33 -18.06 13.58 0.02
CA GLN A 33 -18.13 14.59 -1.05
C GLN A 33 -16.99 14.46 -2.07
N CYS A 34 -16.48 13.24 -2.25
CA CYS A 34 -15.46 12.94 -3.26
C CYS A 34 -15.97 13.23 -4.68
N GLY A 35 -15.14 13.87 -5.50
CA GLY A 35 -15.42 14.16 -6.90
C GLY A 35 -15.35 12.91 -7.79
N GLU A 36 -15.73 13.08 -9.05
CA GLU A 36 -15.66 11.99 -10.04
C GLU A 36 -14.23 11.46 -10.21
N GLY A 37 -14.08 10.14 -10.14
CA GLY A 37 -12.79 9.46 -10.26
C GLY A 37 -11.93 9.48 -8.99
N GLN A 38 -12.40 10.09 -7.90
CA GLN A 38 -11.75 9.99 -6.59
C GLN A 38 -12.25 8.77 -5.81
N VAL A 39 -11.36 8.20 -5.00
CA VAL A 39 -11.68 7.12 -4.06
C VAL A 39 -11.84 7.65 -2.66
N CYS A 40 -12.93 7.24 -2.00
CA CYS A 40 -13.17 7.53 -0.59
C CYS A 40 -12.40 6.57 0.30
N VAL A 41 -11.64 7.11 1.24
CA VAL A 41 -10.93 6.36 2.28
C VAL A 41 -11.39 6.85 3.63
N ASN A 42 -11.97 5.94 4.42
CA ASN A 42 -12.34 6.20 5.80
C ASN A 42 -11.09 6.23 6.68
N ILE A 43 -10.97 7.23 7.54
CA ILE A 43 -9.83 7.42 8.45
C ILE A 43 -10.31 7.77 9.86
N HIS A 44 -9.42 7.70 10.86
CA HIS A 44 -9.78 8.15 12.19
C HIS A 44 -10.11 9.64 12.20
N GLY A 45 -11.37 9.98 12.51
CA GLY A 45 -11.86 11.35 12.55
C GLY A 45 -12.44 11.88 11.23
N GLY A 46 -12.74 11.02 10.24
CA GLY A 46 -13.51 11.38 9.04
C GLY A 46 -13.08 10.59 7.79
N TYR A 47 -13.11 11.22 6.63
CA TYR A 47 -12.71 10.60 5.37
C TYR A 47 -11.69 11.42 4.57
N ARG A 48 -11.08 10.80 3.56
CA ARG A 48 -10.21 11.40 2.56
C ARG A 48 -10.64 10.98 1.17
N CYS A 49 -10.58 11.93 0.23
CA CYS A 49 -10.81 11.66 -1.19
C CYS A 49 -9.46 11.67 -1.89
N LEU A 50 -9.09 10.55 -2.50
CA LEU A 50 -7.79 10.37 -3.13
C LEU A 50 -7.96 10.17 -4.63
N ASP A 51 -7.13 10.86 -5.42
CA ASP A 51 -7.01 10.59 -6.85
C ASP A 51 -6.03 9.43 -7.05
N ASN A 52 -6.54 8.33 -7.58
CA ASN A 52 -5.78 7.12 -7.89
C ASN A 52 -5.74 6.81 -9.39
N ARG A 53 -6.06 7.82 -10.21
CA ARG A 53 -6.01 7.69 -11.66
C ARG A 53 -4.58 7.39 -12.10
N CYS A 54 -4.42 6.35 -12.92
CA CYS A 54 -3.13 6.06 -13.53
C CYS A 54 -2.66 7.23 -14.40
N LEU A 55 -1.38 7.55 -14.26
CA LEU A 55 -0.69 8.47 -15.17
C LEU A 55 -0.05 7.68 -16.30
N GLU A 56 -0.08 8.21 -17.52
CA GLU A 56 0.64 7.64 -18.66
C GLU A 56 2.12 7.42 -18.27
N PRO A 57 2.72 6.24 -18.54
CA PRO A 57 2.26 5.20 -19.47
C PRO A 57 1.31 4.13 -18.90
N TYR A 58 0.96 4.23 -17.61
CA TYR A 58 0.13 3.22 -16.95
C TYR A 58 -1.34 3.27 -17.38
N VAL A 59 -1.94 2.09 -17.47
CA VAL A 59 -3.37 1.91 -17.78
C VAL A 59 -4.09 1.39 -16.55
N GLN A 60 -5.25 1.98 -16.25
CA GLN A 60 -6.11 1.54 -15.15
C GLN A 60 -6.73 0.18 -15.47
N VAL A 61 -6.47 -0.82 -14.64
CA VAL A 61 -7.05 -2.17 -14.77
C VAL A 61 -8.11 -2.47 -13.70
N SER A 62 -8.06 -1.76 -12.58
CA SER A 62 -9.09 -1.75 -11.53
C SER A 62 -9.01 -0.43 -10.77
N GLU A 63 -9.96 -0.14 -9.89
CA GLU A 63 -9.94 1.08 -9.07
C GLU A 63 -8.57 1.31 -8.39
N SER A 64 -7.96 0.28 -7.80
CA SER A 64 -6.68 0.43 -7.07
C SER A 64 -5.43 -0.02 -7.84
N ARG A 65 -5.54 -0.38 -9.13
CA ARG A 65 -4.43 -1.01 -9.86
C ARG A 65 -4.20 -0.40 -11.23
N CYS A 66 -2.94 -0.04 -11.45
CA CYS A 66 -2.37 0.43 -12.69
C CYS A 66 -1.39 -0.61 -13.23
N VAL A 67 -1.40 -0.86 -14.54
CA VAL A 67 -0.45 -1.77 -15.20
C VAL A 67 0.27 -1.04 -16.32
N CYS A 68 1.56 -1.29 -16.44
CA CYS A 68 2.38 -0.87 -17.57
C CYS A 68 2.47 -2.03 -18.56
N PRO A 69 1.70 -2.01 -19.66
CA PRO A 69 1.67 -3.13 -20.60
C PRO A 69 2.99 -3.25 -21.35
N SER A 70 3.48 -4.47 -21.55
CA SER A 70 4.73 -4.74 -22.26
C SER A 70 4.70 -4.33 -23.74
N THR A 71 3.53 -4.01 -24.28
CA THR A 71 3.34 -3.48 -25.64
C THR A 71 3.78 -2.02 -25.77
N LYS A 72 3.88 -1.27 -24.67
CA LYS A 72 4.34 0.12 -24.65
C LYS A 72 5.85 0.17 -24.39
N PRO A 73 6.67 0.76 -25.28
CA PRO A 73 8.11 0.84 -25.09
C PRO A 73 8.52 1.68 -23.86
N GLU A 74 7.70 2.64 -23.46
CA GLU A 74 7.91 3.48 -22.27
C GLU A 74 7.88 2.65 -20.97
N CYS A 75 7.28 1.45 -21.00
CA CYS A 75 7.16 0.57 -19.84
C CYS A 75 8.40 -0.29 -19.56
N ARG A 76 9.42 -0.28 -20.42
CA ARG A 76 10.54 -1.23 -20.36
C ARG A 76 11.26 -1.26 -19.01
N ASP A 77 11.50 -0.07 -18.43
CA ASP A 77 12.25 0.09 -17.18
C ASP A 77 11.36 0.57 -16.02
N LEU A 78 10.04 0.46 -16.19
CA LEU A 78 9.05 0.83 -15.19
C LEU A 78 8.51 -0.40 -14.46
N PRO A 79 8.06 -0.26 -13.20
CA PRO A 79 7.34 -1.32 -12.50
C PRO A 79 6.15 -1.81 -13.32
N PHE A 80 5.98 -3.13 -13.43
CA PHE A 80 4.92 -3.75 -14.22
C PHE A 80 3.53 -3.31 -13.74
N SER A 81 3.36 -3.14 -12.43
CA SER A 81 2.12 -2.64 -11.86
C SER A 81 2.35 -1.72 -10.68
N ILE A 82 1.44 -0.78 -10.50
CA ILE A 82 1.32 0.06 -9.30
C ILE A 82 -0.03 -0.27 -8.66
N VAL A 83 0.00 -0.67 -7.39
CA VAL A 83 -1.19 -0.91 -6.58
C VAL A 83 -1.29 0.18 -5.51
N HIS A 84 -2.45 0.79 -5.37
CA HIS A 84 -2.74 1.79 -4.33
C HIS A 84 -3.41 1.10 -3.14
N ARG A 85 -2.90 1.32 -1.94
CA ARG A 85 -3.52 0.87 -0.69
C ARG A 85 -3.53 2.00 0.32
N TYR A 86 -4.47 1.91 1.25
CA TYR A 86 -4.74 2.96 2.21
C TYR A 86 -4.92 2.34 3.58
N MET A 87 -4.39 2.99 4.60
CA MET A 87 -4.59 2.58 5.99
C MET A 87 -4.58 3.80 6.91
N SER A 88 -5.20 3.66 8.07
CA SER A 88 -5.15 4.65 9.14
C SER A 88 -4.52 4.03 10.39
N ILE A 89 -3.71 4.80 11.10
CA ILE A 89 -3.14 4.43 12.40
C ILE A 89 -3.36 5.58 13.39
N THR A 90 -3.38 5.25 14.68
CA THR A 90 -3.50 6.25 15.76
C THR A 90 -2.14 6.87 16.08
N SER A 91 -2.16 8.06 16.70
CA SER A 91 -0.97 8.63 17.30
C SER A 91 -0.47 7.75 18.45
N GLU A 92 0.83 7.75 18.72
CA GLU A 92 1.43 7.04 19.87
C GLU A 92 1.24 5.52 19.89
N ARG A 93 1.02 4.90 18.72
CA ARG A 93 1.10 3.44 18.58
C ARG A 93 2.43 2.94 19.17
N SER A 94 2.37 1.84 19.90
CA SER A 94 3.56 1.21 20.50
C SER A 94 4.55 0.82 19.40
N VAL A 95 5.85 1.03 19.67
CA VAL A 95 6.92 0.70 18.72
C VAL A 95 7.94 -0.27 19.34
N PRO A 96 8.44 -1.25 18.56
CA PRO A 96 8.09 -1.52 17.17
C PRO A 96 6.71 -2.17 17.02
N SER A 97 5.96 -1.81 15.97
CA SER A 97 4.69 -2.47 15.64
C SER A 97 4.62 -2.87 14.18
N ASP A 98 4.16 -4.09 13.95
CA ASP A 98 3.75 -4.56 12.64
C ASP A 98 2.49 -3.78 12.23
N ILE A 99 2.48 -3.17 11.05
CA ILE A 99 1.38 -2.30 10.62
C ILE A 99 0.78 -2.69 9.28
N PHE A 100 1.54 -3.37 8.41
CA PHE A 100 1.04 -3.74 7.10
C PHE A 100 1.80 -4.94 6.54
N GLN A 101 1.08 -6.04 6.27
CA GLN A 101 1.66 -7.22 5.64
C GLN A 101 1.63 -7.08 4.12
N ILE A 102 2.80 -7.29 3.51
CA ILE A 102 3.02 -7.30 2.08
C ILE A 102 3.11 -8.75 1.64
N GLN A 103 2.29 -9.16 0.68
CA GLN A 103 2.33 -10.51 0.13
C GLN A 103 2.39 -10.49 -1.39
N ALA A 104 3.36 -11.21 -1.94
CA ALA A 104 3.45 -11.53 -3.35
C ALA A 104 2.30 -12.47 -3.73
N THR A 105 1.52 -12.11 -4.73
CA THR A 105 0.42 -12.97 -5.22
C THR A 105 0.79 -13.83 -6.41
N SER A 106 1.84 -13.44 -7.15
CA SER A 106 2.35 -14.22 -8.27
C SER A 106 3.67 -14.84 -7.86
N VAL A 107 3.61 -16.12 -7.49
CA VAL A 107 4.77 -16.89 -7.03
C VAL A 107 5.22 -17.78 -8.18
N TYR A 108 6.25 -17.34 -8.89
CA TYR A 108 6.89 -18.18 -9.90
C TYR A 108 7.86 -19.17 -9.22
N PRO A 109 7.80 -20.48 -9.53
CA PRO A 109 8.76 -21.44 -9.00
C PRO A 109 10.20 -21.00 -9.27
N GLY A 110 11.03 -20.99 -8.23
CA GLY A 110 12.43 -20.58 -8.32
C GLY A 110 12.67 -19.06 -8.42
N ALA A 111 11.63 -18.23 -8.38
CA ALA A 111 11.80 -16.79 -8.27
C ALA A 111 12.11 -16.37 -6.83
N LEU A 112 13.09 -15.50 -6.66
CA LEU A 112 13.43 -14.85 -5.41
C LEU A 112 12.76 -13.47 -5.37
N ASN A 113 11.96 -13.20 -4.34
CA ASN A 113 11.33 -11.90 -4.16
C ASN A 113 12.01 -11.12 -3.03
N THR A 114 12.32 -9.86 -3.34
CA THR A 114 12.88 -8.90 -2.39
C THR A 114 11.90 -7.75 -2.23
N PHE A 115 11.66 -7.33 -0.99
CA PHE A 115 10.75 -6.23 -0.66
C PHE A 115 11.55 -5.05 -0.10
N ARG A 116 11.27 -3.84 -0.56
CA ARG A 116 11.97 -2.62 -0.11
C ARG A 116 11.07 -1.39 -0.06
N ILE A 117 11.42 -0.42 0.77
CA ILE A 117 10.87 0.95 0.69
C ILE A 117 11.70 1.70 -0.35
N ARG A 118 11.04 2.28 -1.36
CA ARG A 118 11.67 3.06 -2.42
C ARG A 118 11.71 4.54 -2.07
N THR A 119 10.60 5.10 -1.61
CA THR A 119 10.44 6.51 -1.20
C THR A 119 9.36 6.67 -0.12
N GLY A 120 9.35 7.81 0.58
CA GLY A 120 8.31 8.18 1.55
C GLY A 120 8.67 7.99 3.03
N ASP A 121 9.86 7.46 3.33
CA ASP A 121 10.37 7.21 4.69
C ASP A 121 11.66 8.03 4.96
N GLU A 122 11.63 9.33 4.70
CA GLU A 122 12.83 10.17 4.76
C GLU A 122 13.43 10.28 6.17
N ARG A 123 12.65 10.05 7.24
CA ARG A 123 13.14 10.14 8.63
C ARG A 123 13.32 8.76 9.29
N GLY A 124 13.15 7.67 8.55
CA GLY A 124 13.37 6.30 9.03
C GLY A 124 12.39 5.89 10.12
N GLU A 125 11.12 6.27 9.97
CA GLU A 125 10.03 5.84 10.84
C GLU A 125 9.64 4.38 10.58
N PHE A 126 9.86 3.89 9.36
CA PHE A 126 9.45 2.56 8.92
C PHE A 126 10.65 1.66 8.56
N TYR A 127 10.44 0.36 8.59
CA TYR A 127 11.37 -0.59 7.99
C TYR A 127 10.64 -1.86 7.52
N ILE A 128 11.26 -2.58 6.59
CA ILE A 128 10.74 -3.85 6.08
C ILE A 128 11.39 -5.00 6.84
N ARG A 129 10.57 -5.86 7.43
CA ARG A 129 11.00 -7.15 7.99
C ARG A 129 10.53 -8.27 7.07
N GLN A 130 11.46 -8.89 6.35
CA GLN A 130 11.13 -10.02 5.48
C GLN A 130 10.73 -11.24 6.33
N ILE A 131 9.57 -11.82 6.04
CA ILE A 131 9.06 -13.00 6.74
C ILE A 131 9.51 -14.26 5.98
N ASN A 132 9.31 -14.27 4.66
CA ASN A 132 9.73 -15.36 3.78
C ASN A 132 9.90 -14.84 2.33
N ASN A 133 10.02 -15.74 1.36
CA ASN A 133 10.19 -15.37 -0.05
C ASN A 133 8.94 -14.78 -0.70
N ILE A 134 7.77 -14.86 -0.08
CA ILE A 134 6.49 -14.38 -0.62
C ILE A 134 5.82 -13.34 0.26
N SER A 135 6.32 -13.08 1.47
CA SER A 135 5.76 -12.06 2.34
C SER A 135 6.80 -11.32 3.17
N ALA A 136 6.46 -10.08 3.48
CA ALA A 136 7.21 -9.19 4.35
C ALA A 136 6.24 -8.35 5.19
N MET A 137 6.71 -7.85 6.32
CA MET A 137 5.96 -6.92 7.17
C MET A 137 6.58 -5.53 7.08
N LEU A 138 5.75 -4.52 6.83
CA LEU A 138 6.10 -3.14 7.11
C LEU A 138 5.92 -2.91 8.61
N VAL A 139 7.00 -2.48 9.25
CA VAL A 139 7.07 -2.26 10.69
C VAL A 139 7.27 -0.78 10.96
N LEU A 140 6.45 -0.23 11.85
CA LEU A 140 6.65 1.09 12.44
C LEU A 140 7.74 0.98 13.51
N GLY A 141 8.92 1.53 13.24
CA GLY A 141 10.08 1.48 14.13
C GLY A 141 10.18 2.67 15.08
N ARG A 142 9.57 3.80 14.74
CA ARG A 142 9.59 5.02 15.56
C ARG A 142 8.18 5.55 15.75
N ALA A 143 7.90 6.04 16.95
CA ALA A 143 6.60 6.62 17.26
C ALA A 143 6.33 7.82 16.34
N VAL A 144 5.09 7.92 15.87
CA VAL A 144 4.61 9.01 15.03
C VAL A 144 3.52 9.78 15.76
N THR A 145 3.55 11.10 15.59
CA THR A 145 2.54 12.01 16.13
C THR A 145 1.76 12.60 14.98
N GLY A 146 0.44 12.46 15.00
CA GLY A 146 -0.47 13.05 14.03
C GLY A 146 -0.89 14.48 14.38
N PRO A 147 -1.68 15.14 13.52
CA PRO A 147 -2.14 14.65 12.22
C PRO A 147 -1.00 14.68 11.20
N ARG A 148 -0.73 13.54 10.55
CA ARG A 148 0.33 13.41 9.55
C ARG A 148 -0.03 12.36 8.52
N GLU A 149 0.40 12.57 7.29
CA GLU A 149 0.18 11.65 6.17
C GLU A 149 1.54 11.18 5.65
N PHE A 150 1.66 9.88 5.39
CA PHE A 150 2.81 9.28 4.73
C PHE A 150 2.35 8.63 3.43
N VAL A 151 3.17 8.76 2.38
CA VAL A 151 2.96 8.08 1.10
C VAL A 151 4.21 7.27 0.81
N LEU A 152 4.16 5.98 1.15
CA LEU A 152 5.27 5.05 0.95
C LEU A 152 5.14 4.36 -0.40
N ASP A 153 6.17 4.47 -1.24
CA ASP A 153 6.28 3.61 -2.42
C ASP A 153 7.10 2.39 -2.03
N LEU A 154 6.43 1.27 -1.82
CA LEU A 154 7.04 -0.03 -1.57
C LEU A 154 7.26 -0.74 -2.90
N GLU A 155 8.34 -1.49 -3.02
CA GLU A 155 8.65 -2.24 -4.23
C GLU A 155 8.96 -3.70 -3.92
N MET A 156 8.33 -4.58 -4.68
CA MET A 156 8.69 -5.99 -4.77
C MET A 156 9.49 -6.19 -6.06
N VAL A 157 10.70 -6.72 -5.94
CA VAL A 157 11.53 -7.13 -7.07
C VAL A 157 11.58 -8.65 -7.10
N SER A 158 11.14 -9.22 -8.21
CA SER A 158 11.15 -10.67 -8.44
C SER A 158 12.23 -11.00 -9.46
N VAL A 159 13.18 -11.84 -9.07
CA VAL A 159 14.28 -12.31 -9.93
C VAL A 159 14.18 -13.82 -10.07
N ASN A 160 14.10 -14.31 -11.30
CA ASN A 160 14.23 -15.73 -11.60
C ASN A 160 15.59 -15.99 -12.28
N PRO A 161 16.58 -16.53 -11.55
CA PRO A 161 17.93 -16.73 -12.08
C PRO A 161 17.98 -17.79 -13.19
N VAL A 162 17.07 -18.76 -13.18
CA VAL A 162 17.01 -19.82 -14.19
C VAL A 162 16.51 -19.26 -15.53
N LEU A 163 15.48 -18.42 -15.48
CA LEU A 163 14.90 -17.79 -16.68
C LEU A 163 15.58 -16.46 -17.04
N SER A 164 16.56 -16.00 -16.26
CA SER A 164 17.20 -14.68 -16.40
C SER A 164 16.18 -13.53 -16.53
N TYR A 165 15.06 -13.66 -15.83
CA TYR A 165 13.97 -12.69 -15.86
C TYR A 165 13.92 -11.90 -14.56
N GLN A 166 13.81 -10.58 -14.67
CA GLN A 166 13.60 -9.66 -13.56
C GLN A 166 12.37 -8.82 -13.82
N THR A 167 11.53 -8.66 -12.81
CA THR A 167 10.40 -7.74 -12.85
C THR A 167 10.22 -7.06 -11.50
N SER A 168 9.57 -5.91 -11.48
CA SER A 168 9.17 -5.27 -10.24
C SER A 168 7.72 -4.84 -10.26
N SER A 169 7.13 -4.75 -9.07
CA SER A 169 5.80 -4.21 -8.84
C SER A 169 5.87 -3.25 -7.67
N SER A 170 5.18 -2.13 -7.80
CA SER A 170 5.12 -1.10 -6.77
C SER A 170 3.78 -1.12 -6.05
N LEU A 171 3.84 -0.85 -4.75
CA LEU A 171 2.70 -0.63 -3.88
C LEU A 171 2.85 0.78 -3.31
N ARG A 172 1.94 1.67 -3.70
CA ARG A 172 1.82 3.00 -3.12
C ARG A 172 0.86 2.92 -1.92
N LEU A 173 1.43 2.97 -0.73
CA LEU A 173 0.71 2.87 0.53
C LEU A 173 0.56 4.26 1.16
N TYR A 174 -0.69 4.71 1.33
CA TYR A 174 -1.00 5.91 2.09
C TYR A 174 -1.30 5.53 3.54
N ILE A 175 -0.61 6.17 4.47
CA ILE A 175 -0.77 5.97 5.91
C ILE A 175 -1.24 7.28 6.52
N PHE A 176 -2.48 7.29 7.03
CA PHE A 176 -3.07 8.44 7.71
C PHE A 176 -2.92 8.29 9.22
N VAL A 177 -2.09 9.13 9.84
CA VAL A 177 -1.91 9.19 11.29
C VAL A 177 -2.93 10.15 11.88
N GLY A 178 -3.88 9.61 12.66
CA GLY A 178 -4.88 10.40 13.35
C GLY A 178 -4.25 11.33 14.41
N PRO A 179 -4.88 12.48 14.74
CA PRO A 179 -4.36 13.44 15.73
C PRO A 179 -4.38 12.95 17.18
N TYR A 180 -4.98 11.80 17.45
CA TYR A 180 -5.19 11.26 18.80
C TYR A 180 -4.78 9.79 18.90
N ALA A 181 -4.60 9.30 20.13
CA ALA A 181 -4.04 7.99 20.44
C ALA A 181 -5.05 6.87 20.76
N PHE A 182 -6.36 7.13 20.60
CA PHE A 182 -7.43 6.27 21.14
C PHE A 182 -7.88 5.13 20.22
#